data_AF-A0A6V6Y3Q6-F1
#
_entry.id   AF-A0A6V6Y3Q6-F1
#
_cell.length_a   1.000
_cell.length_b   1.000
_cell.length_c   1.000
_cell.angle_alpha   90.00
_cell.angle_beta   90.00
_cell.angle_gamma   90.00
#
_symmetry.space_group_name_H-M   'P 1'
#
loop_
_entity.id
_entity.type
_entity.pdbx_description
1 polymer ?
#
loop_
_entity_poly.entity_id
_entity_poly.type
_entity_poly.pdbx_seq_one_letter_code
_entity_poly.pdbx_strand_id
1 'polypeptide(L)'
;MTELRLTEQQQNYLLCFTEEHPSRTINDLSQIFNCSRPNAKKMLDRMVKAGILYKLKNDYFVTEIGEVIKRRLEDKKELISFTIQEIFGIESDQAMKFSEELIGDEDNGIGRFLSKKTKLFQFLPESSQTVSEDFLLRILDRGSYPLYLTVYQQRVKEKNAVIAKSMANRVFDHRAELVIDDAPHVVFKTQTLRKEHKGYIKQGLLKELLYQRGGESHSIAFKDRRAEIPLSVFGDWTYLGGGILVSYTWFRSLAAINFSGHRGEANYLLVLNLAQC
;
A
#
# COMPACT_ATOMS: atom_id res chain seq x y z
N MET A 1 6.91 3.27 32.60
CA MET A 1 5.89 4.32 32.40
C MET A 1 4.59 3.61 32.08
N THR A 2 3.58 3.76 32.93
CA THR A 2 2.22 3.26 32.66
C THR A 2 1.68 3.96 31.41
N GLU A 3 1.32 3.20 30.38
CA GLU A 3 0.69 3.77 29.17
C GLU A 3 -0.67 4.37 29.56
N LEU A 4 -0.73 5.71 29.55
CA LEU A 4 -1.95 6.45 29.84
C LEU A 4 -2.84 6.41 28.59
N ARG A 5 -3.77 5.45 28.54
CA ARG A 5 -4.68 5.24 27.40
C ARG A 5 -5.91 6.12 27.52
N LEU A 6 -6.11 7.01 26.54
CA LEU A 6 -7.27 7.89 26.46
C LEU A 6 -8.40 7.23 25.68
N THR A 7 -9.63 7.40 26.19
CA THR A 7 -10.84 7.09 25.40
C THR A 7 -10.94 8.01 24.18
N GLU A 8 -11.63 7.58 23.12
CA GLU A 8 -11.95 8.38 21.93
C GLU A 8 -12.40 9.80 22.29
N GLN A 9 -13.36 9.89 23.21
CA GLN A 9 -13.93 11.17 23.61
C GLN A 9 -12.92 12.09 24.31
N GLN A 10 -11.97 11.53 25.08
CA GLN A 10 -10.89 12.30 25.68
C GLN A 10 -9.87 12.78 24.65
N GLN A 11 -9.59 11.96 23.63
CA GLN A 11 -8.71 12.35 22.52
C GLN A 11 -9.33 13.51 21.73
N ASN A 12 -10.61 13.41 21.38
CA ASN A 12 -11.32 14.47 20.67
C ASN A 12 -11.35 15.77 21.49
N TYR A 13 -11.60 15.69 22.80
CA TYR A 13 -11.53 16.87 23.68
C TYR A 13 -10.14 17.50 23.69
N LEU A 14 -9.08 16.69 23.71
CA LEU A 14 -7.69 17.17 23.71
C LEU A 14 -7.33 17.88 22.39
N LEU A 15 -7.79 17.34 21.25
CA LEU A 15 -7.56 17.91 19.92
C LEU A 15 -8.27 19.25 19.69
N CYS A 16 -9.25 19.63 20.53
CA CYS A 16 -9.91 20.93 20.44
C CYS A 16 -9.06 22.10 20.98
N PHE A 17 -7.95 21.84 21.66
CA PHE A 17 -7.02 22.87 22.10
C PHE A 17 -6.02 23.13 20.98
N THR A 18 -6.13 24.26 20.28
CA THR A 18 -5.26 24.60 19.13
C THR A 18 -4.32 25.75 19.49
N GLU A 19 -3.40 26.11 18.59
CA GLU A 19 -2.54 27.28 18.82
C GLU A 19 -3.35 28.58 18.90
N GLU A 20 -4.41 28.71 18.10
CA GLU A 20 -5.33 29.86 18.13
C GLU A 20 -6.24 29.86 19.36
N HIS A 21 -6.48 28.68 19.94
CA HIS A 21 -7.32 28.48 21.11
C HIS A 21 -6.62 27.58 22.15
N PRO A 22 -5.56 28.09 22.81
CA PRO A 22 -4.74 27.32 23.73
C PRO A 22 -5.46 27.02 25.05
N SER A 23 -6.57 27.71 25.31
CA SER A 23 -7.47 27.45 26.43
C SER A 23 -8.90 27.26 25.99
N ARG A 24 -9.66 26.49 26.79
CA ARG A 24 -11.08 26.24 26.57
C ARG A 24 -11.84 26.32 27.89
N THR A 25 -13.06 26.83 27.83
CA THR A 25 -14.01 26.80 28.95
C THR A 25 -14.96 25.61 28.84
N ILE A 26 -15.71 25.34 29.91
CA ILE A 26 -16.80 24.36 29.90
C ILE A 26 -17.87 24.73 28.85
N ASN A 27 -18.11 26.04 28.66
CA ASN A 27 -19.12 26.50 27.71
C ASN A 27 -18.71 26.20 26.27
N ASP A 28 -17.46 26.52 25.92
CA ASP A 28 -16.94 26.29 24.56
C ASP A 28 -17.04 24.81 24.20
N LEU A 29 -16.58 23.92 25.09
CA LEU A 29 -16.61 22.48 24.84
C LEU A 29 -18.04 21.91 24.85
N SER A 30 -18.94 22.46 25.68
CA SER A 30 -20.35 22.06 25.65
C SER A 30 -21.01 22.38 24.30
N GLN A 31 -20.62 23.50 23.67
CA GLN A 31 -21.09 23.88 22.34
C GLN A 31 -20.45 23.03 21.24
N ILE A 32 -19.12 22.88 21.26
CA ILE A 32 -18.37 22.10 20.27
C ILE A 32 -18.87 20.65 20.21
N PHE A 33 -19.04 20.01 21.38
CA PHE A 33 -19.46 18.60 21.45
C PHE A 33 -20.97 18.41 21.54
N ASN A 34 -21.75 19.48 21.39
CA ASN A 34 -23.21 19.47 21.51
C ASN A 34 -23.71 18.65 22.73
N CYS A 35 -23.15 18.95 23.91
CA CYS A 35 -23.42 18.21 25.13
C CYS A 35 -23.75 19.14 26.31
N SER A 36 -24.28 18.57 27.40
CA SER A 36 -24.61 19.38 28.57
C SER A 36 -23.35 19.89 29.29
N ARG A 37 -23.40 21.09 29.88
CA ARG A 37 -22.30 21.65 30.68
C ARG A 37 -21.80 20.70 31.79
N PRO A 38 -22.67 19.99 32.53
CA PRO A 38 -22.22 18.98 33.49
C PRO A 38 -21.41 17.84 32.86
N ASN A 39 -21.78 17.40 31.65
CA ASN A 39 -21.05 16.34 30.94
C ASN A 39 -19.67 16.84 30.48
N ALA A 40 -19.59 18.04 29.88
CA ALA A 40 -18.32 18.66 29.50
C ALA A 40 -17.41 18.84 30.73
N LYS A 41 -17.95 19.34 31.85
CA LYS A 41 -17.23 19.46 33.12
C LYS A 41 -16.71 18.10 33.61
N LYS A 42 -17.55 17.07 33.59
CA LYS A 42 -17.17 15.72 34.03
C LYS A 42 -16.02 15.15 33.19
N MET A 43 -16.00 15.43 31.88
CA MET A 43 -14.89 15.04 31.01
C MET A 43 -13.61 15.79 31.34
N LEU A 44 -13.67 17.12 31.43
CA LEU A 44 -12.54 17.96 31.81
C LEU A 44 -11.96 17.57 33.17
N ASP A 45 -12.80 17.35 34.18
CA ASP A 45 -12.37 16.91 35.51
C ASP A 45 -11.63 15.56 35.46
N ARG A 46 -12.02 14.63 34.57
CA ARG A 46 -11.30 13.37 34.36
C ARG A 46 -9.94 13.60 33.71
N MET A 47 -9.86 14.46 32.71
CA MET A 47 -8.60 14.78 32.03
C MET A 47 -7.63 15.56 32.94
N VAL A 48 -8.15 16.40 33.83
CA VAL A 48 -7.36 17.05 34.90
C VAL A 48 -6.84 16.03 35.90
N LYS A 49 -7.69 15.10 36.37
CA LYS A 49 -7.25 14.00 37.25
C LYS A 49 -6.21 13.10 36.62
N ALA A 50 -6.26 12.91 35.30
CA ALA A 50 -5.27 12.16 34.54
C ALA A 50 -3.97 12.95 34.29
N GLY A 51 -3.89 14.22 34.72
CA GLY A 51 -2.71 15.06 34.53
C GLY A 51 -2.50 15.54 33.09
N ILE A 52 -3.53 15.49 32.24
CA ILE A 52 -3.46 15.91 30.83
C ILE A 52 -3.75 17.39 30.72
N LEU A 53 -4.73 17.87 31.48
CA LEU A 53 -5.14 19.26 31.53
C LEU A 53 -4.89 19.84 32.93
N TYR A 54 -4.78 21.15 33.02
CA TYR A 54 -4.87 21.88 34.28
C TYR A 54 -5.90 23.00 34.16
N LYS A 55 -6.42 23.45 35.30
CA LYS A 55 -7.46 24.47 35.37
C LYS A 55 -6.92 25.73 36.04
N LEU A 56 -7.14 26.88 35.39
CA LEU A 56 -6.87 28.19 35.95
C LEU A 56 -8.15 29.03 35.88
N LYS A 57 -8.74 29.35 37.04
CA LYS A 57 -10.06 30.01 37.15
C LYS A 57 -11.14 29.23 36.39
N ASN A 58 -11.63 29.74 35.26
CA ASN A 58 -12.68 29.12 34.45
C ASN A 58 -12.14 28.43 33.19
N ASP A 59 -10.85 28.60 32.92
CA ASP A 59 -10.17 28.13 31.73
C ASP A 59 -9.40 26.84 32.01
N TYR A 60 -9.38 25.96 31.02
CA TYR A 60 -8.59 24.74 31.02
C TYR A 60 -7.48 24.91 29.99
N PHE A 61 -6.32 24.34 30.31
CA PHE A 61 -5.12 24.40 29.51
C PHE A 61 -4.50 23.01 29.43
N VAL A 62 -3.77 22.75 28.36
CA VAL A 62 -3.04 21.49 28.18
C VAL A 62 -1.73 21.54 28.98
N THR A 63 -1.43 20.46 29.71
CA THR A 63 -0.13 20.29 30.39
C THR A 63 0.96 19.87 29.40
N GLU A 64 2.23 19.86 29.81
CA GLU A 64 3.32 19.32 28.98
C GLU A 64 3.08 17.85 28.59
N ILE A 65 2.57 17.02 29.50
CA ILE A 65 2.22 15.62 29.23
C ILE A 65 1.07 15.56 28.20
N GLY A 66 0.06 16.42 28.38
CA GLY A 66 -1.04 16.54 27.45
C GLY A 66 -0.60 16.96 26.05
N GLU A 67 0.36 17.88 25.93
CA GLU A 67 0.91 18.32 24.65
C GLU A 67 1.67 17.20 23.93
N VAL A 68 2.43 16.39 24.66
CA VAL A 68 3.09 15.21 24.08
C VAL A 68 2.06 14.22 23.52
N ILE A 69 0.95 14.00 24.23
CA ILE A 69 -0.13 13.12 23.75
C ILE A 69 -0.85 13.74 22.56
N LYS A 70 -1.15 15.03 22.63
CA LYS A 70 -1.85 15.78 21.58
C LYS A 70 -1.07 15.74 20.27
N ARG A 71 0.24 16.04 20.29
CA ARG A 71 1.08 15.96 19.08
C ARG A 71 1.07 14.57 18.46
N ARG A 72 1.16 13.51 19.27
CA ARG A 72 1.07 12.13 18.75
C ARG A 72 -0.28 11.84 18.08
N LEU A 73 -1.36 12.42 18.60
CA LEU A 73 -2.67 12.32 17.96
C LEU A 73 -2.69 13.12 16.64
N GLU A 74 -2.18 14.35 16.64
CA GLU A 74 -2.09 15.16 15.42
C GLU A 74 -1.26 14.47 14.33
N ASP A 75 -0.07 13.95 14.66
CA ASP A 75 0.77 13.18 13.73
C ASP A 75 0.03 11.95 13.19
N LYS A 76 -0.67 11.20 14.06
CA LYS A 76 -1.46 10.03 13.66
C LYS A 76 -2.60 10.44 12.74
N LYS A 77 -3.26 11.58 13.01
CA LYS A 77 -4.36 12.12 12.21
C LYS A 77 -3.88 12.45 10.80
N GLU A 78 -2.80 13.21 10.70
CA GLU A 78 -2.19 13.59 9.43
C GLU A 78 -1.78 12.37 8.62
N LEU A 79 -1.18 11.37 9.27
CA LEU A 79 -0.73 10.17 8.60
C LEU A 79 -1.91 9.32 8.07
N ILE A 80 -2.98 9.19 8.86
CA ILE A 80 -4.22 8.52 8.42
C ILE A 80 -4.83 9.28 7.24
N SER A 81 -4.93 10.61 7.33
CA SER A 81 -5.41 11.46 6.23
C SER A 81 -4.59 11.22 4.97
N PHE A 82 -3.27 11.31 5.05
CA PHE A 82 -2.36 11.04 3.93
C PHE A 82 -2.58 9.65 3.33
N THR A 83 -2.72 8.62 4.18
CA THR A 83 -2.97 7.25 3.73
C THR A 83 -4.32 7.12 3.01
N ILE A 84 -5.34 7.84 3.47
CA ILE A 84 -6.65 7.87 2.81
C ILE A 84 -6.56 8.56 1.44
N GLN A 85 -5.83 9.67 1.36
CA GLN A 85 -5.57 10.38 0.09
C GLN A 85 -4.85 9.45 -0.89
N GLU A 86 -3.78 8.81 -0.45
CA GLU A 86 -2.98 7.94 -1.30
C GLU A 86 -3.72 6.66 -1.70
N ILE A 87 -4.47 6.01 -0.82
CA ILE A 87 -5.14 4.74 -1.19
C ILE A 87 -6.39 4.99 -2.02
N PHE A 88 -7.18 6.00 -1.67
CA PHE A 88 -8.52 6.19 -2.21
C PHE A 88 -8.64 7.38 -3.17
N GLY A 89 -7.60 8.19 -3.33
CA GLY A 89 -7.65 9.42 -4.13
C GLY A 89 -8.66 10.43 -3.61
N ILE A 90 -8.89 10.45 -2.29
CA ILE A 90 -9.81 11.38 -1.65
C ILE A 90 -9.11 12.72 -1.45
N GLU A 91 -9.79 13.82 -1.73
CA GLU A 91 -9.27 15.18 -1.53
C GLU A 91 -8.86 15.44 -0.06
N SER A 92 -7.82 16.24 0.13
CA SER A 92 -7.19 16.49 1.44
C SER A 92 -8.18 16.88 2.54
N ASP A 93 -9.07 17.84 2.27
CA ASP A 93 -10.06 18.32 3.25
C ASP A 93 -11.02 17.21 3.70
N GLN A 94 -11.40 16.33 2.78
CA GLN A 94 -12.33 15.23 3.04
C GLN A 94 -11.60 14.08 3.75
N ALA A 95 -10.36 13.79 3.36
CA ALA A 95 -9.51 12.81 4.02
C ALA A 95 -9.19 13.20 5.47
N MET A 96 -8.98 14.49 5.72
CA MET A 96 -8.78 15.03 7.07
C MET A 96 -10.01 14.78 7.95
N LYS A 97 -11.22 15.07 7.45
CA LYS A 97 -12.46 14.78 8.19
C LYS A 97 -12.60 13.29 8.53
N PHE A 98 -12.32 12.40 7.57
CA PHE A 98 -12.34 10.96 7.86
C PHE A 98 -11.28 10.55 8.89
N SER A 99 -10.10 11.15 8.85
CA SER A 99 -9.06 10.88 9.85
C SER A 99 -9.45 11.31 11.26
N GLU A 100 -10.23 12.40 11.40
CA GLU A 100 -10.77 12.87 12.68
C GLU A 100 -11.78 11.89 13.27
N GLU A 101 -12.60 11.27 12.42
CA GLU A 101 -13.54 10.22 12.85
C GLU A 101 -12.82 8.92 13.22
N LEU A 102 -11.68 8.61 12.59
CA LEU A 102 -10.98 7.33 12.73
C LEU A 102 -9.92 7.32 13.83
N ILE A 103 -9.40 8.48 14.25
CA ILE A 103 -8.25 8.53 15.14
C ILE A 103 -8.52 7.93 16.53
N GLY A 104 -9.74 8.14 17.03
CA GLY A 104 -10.14 7.77 18.38
C GLY A 104 -10.79 6.39 18.51
N ASP A 105 -11.10 5.73 17.40
CA ASP A 105 -11.69 4.39 17.40
C ASP A 105 -10.61 3.32 17.14
N GLU A 106 -9.82 3.01 18.18
CA GLU A 106 -8.81 1.93 18.14
C GLU A 106 -9.44 0.54 18.03
N ASP A 107 -10.73 0.40 18.33
CA ASP A 107 -11.47 -0.85 18.19
C ASP A 107 -12.03 -1.01 16.75
N ASN A 108 -12.16 0.09 16.00
CA ASN A 108 -12.49 0.10 14.58
C ASN A 108 -11.54 -0.77 13.77
N GLY A 109 -12.09 -1.71 13.00
CA GLY A 109 -11.31 -2.50 12.05
C GLY A 109 -10.61 -1.63 10.99
N ILE A 110 -11.28 -0.56 10.53
CA ILE A 110 -10.77 0.35 9.49
C ILE A 110 -9.66 1.23 10.07
N GLY A 111 -9.88 1.83 11.23
CA GLY A 111 -8.87 2.66 11.92
C GLY A 111 -7.58 1.89 12.18
N ARG A 112 -7.68 0.63 12.64
CA ARG A 112 -6.53 -0.26 12.81
C ARG A 112 -5.87 -0.65 11.48
N PHE A 113 -6.65 -0.94 10.44
CA PHE A 113 -6.12 -1.23 9.12
C PHE A 113 -5.30 -0.05 8.58
N LEU A 114 -5.88 1.15 8.57
CA LEU A 114 -5.22 2.35 8.09
C LEU A 114 -3.99 2.68 8.94
N SER A 115 -4.07 2.54 10.27
CA SER A 115 -2.92 2.75 11.16
C SER A 115 -1.77 1.75 10.97
N LYS A 116 -2.03 0.58 10.36
CA LYS A 116 -0.95 -0.32 9.93
C LYS A 116 -0.39 0.12 8.58
N LYS A 117 -1.27 0.54 7.66
CA LYS A 117 -0.88 1.02 6.33
C LYS A 117 -0.10 2.31 6.36
N THR A 118 -0.41 3.24 7.25
CA THR A 118 0.32 4.49 7.45
C THR A 118 1.84 4.31 7.50
N LYS A 119 2.33 3.26 8.16
CA LYS A 119 3.77 2.93 8.22
C LYS A 119 4.37 2.60 6.86
N LEU A 120 3.62 1.95 5.97
CA LEU A 120 4.05 1.66 4.59
C LEU A 120 4.10 2.95 3.77
N PHE A 121 3.08 3.79 3.91
CA PHE A 121 2.88 4.96 3.06
C PHE A 121 3.78 6.13 3.43
N GLN A 122 4.18 6.27 4.70
CA GLN A 122 5.08 7.34 5.16
C GLN A 122 6.42 7.41 4.41
N PHE A 123 6.90 6.28 3.90
CA PHE A 123 8.19 6.19 3.22
C PHE A 123 8.07 6.23 1.70
N LEU A 124 6.86 6.39 1.15
CA LEU A 124 6.69 6.40 -0.29
C LEU A 124 7.33 7.64 -0.91
N PRO A 125 7.97 7.47 -2.08
CA PRO A 125 8.54 8.59 -2.79
C PRO A 125 7.41 9.42 -3.46
N GLU A 126 7.78 10.52 -4.11
CA GLU A 126 6.84 11.24 -4.95
C GLU A 126 6.45 10.43 -6.20
N SER A 127 5.29 10.74 -6.79
CA SER A 127 4.85 10.11 -8.03
C SER A 127 5.91 10.27 -9.14
N SER A 128 6.05 9.24 -9.96
CA SER A 128 7.05 9.07 -11.03
C SER A 128 8.49 8.82 -10.57
N GLN A 129 8.78 8.82 -9.26
CA GLN A 129 10.09 8.41 -8.77
C GLN A 129 10.23 6.88 -8.72
N THR A 130 11.47 6.41 -8.75
CA THR A 130 11.79 4.97 -8.69
C THR A 130 12.29 4.56 -7.31
N VAL A 131 12.02 3.30 -6.95
CA VAL A 131 12.49 2.66 -5.73
C VAL A 131 13.17 1.35 -6.07
N SER A 132 14.21 1.01 -5.31
CA SER A 132 14.97 -0.23 -5.50
C SER A 132 14.26 -1.43 -4.84
N GLU A 133 14.82 -2.62 -5.07
CA GLU A 133 14.47 -3.84 -4.33
C GLU A 133 14.59 -3.65 -2.81
N ASP A 134 15.69 -3.04 -2.32
CA ASP A 134 15.91 -2.80 -0.89
C ASP A 134 14.79 -1.98 -0.24
N PHE A 135 14.20 -1.06 -1.01
CA PHE A 135 13.05 -0.30 -0.54
C PHE A 135 11.85 -1.21 -0.30
N LEU A 136 11.53 -2.12 -1.23
CA LEU A 136 10.44 -3.07 -1.09
C LEU A 136 10.66 -3.97 0.14
N LEU A 137 11.88 -4.47 0.32
CA LEU A 137 12.24 -5.32 1.46
C LEU A 137 12.15 -4.60 2.81
N ARG A 138 12.33 -3.28 2.82
CA ARG A 138 12.20 -2.46 4.03
C ARG A 138 10.75 -2.20 4.41
N ILE A 139 9.87 -1.99 3.42
CA ILE A 139 8.49 -1.60 3.68
C ILE A 139 7.57 -2.81 3.84
N LEU A 140 7.80 -3.90 3.11
CA LEU A 140 6.95 -5.08 3.15
C LEU A 140 7.41 -6.06 4.24
N ASP A 141 6.45 -6.57 5.01
CA ASP A 141 6.69 -7.67 5.93
C ASP A 141 6.97 -8.97 5.16
N ARG A 142 7.47 -10.00 5.85
CA ARG A 142 7.57 -11.34 5.26
C ARG A 142 6.18 -11.88 4.91
N GLY A 143 6.03 -12.39 3.70
CA GLY A 143 4.73 -12.89 3.23
C GLY A 143 4.64 -13.02 1.72
N SER A 144 3.41 -13.23 1.25
CA SER A 144 3.08 -13.32 -0.18
C SER A 144 2.06 -12.26 -0.52
N TYR A 145 2.37 -11.46 -1.53
CA TYR A 145 1.59 -10.30 -1.95
C TYR A 145 1.10 -10.43 -3.39
N PRO A 146 -0.14 -10.05 -3.70
CA PRO A 146 -0.66 -10.14 -5.05
C PRO A 146 0.03 -9.13 -5.98
N LEU A 147 0.44 -9.61 -7.15
CA LEU A 147 0.93 -8.79 -8.26
C LEU A 147 0.03 -8.97 -9.47
N TYR A 148 -0.22 -7.90 -10.21
CA TYR A 148 -0.87 -8.00 -11.51
C TYR A 148 0.18 -8.04 -12.62
N LEU A 149 0.10 -9.09 -13.44
CA LEU A 149 0.97 -9.31 -14.58
C LEU A 149 0.21 -9.03 -15.88
N THR A 150 0.77 -8.15 -16.70
CA THR A 150 0.36 -7.97 -18.10
C THR A 150 1.57 -8.08 -19.02
N VAL A 151 1.44 -8.87 -20.08
CA VAL A 151 2.54 -9.10 -21.03
C VAL A 151 2.31 -8.32 -22.33
N TYR A 152 3.22 -7.45 -22.71
CA TYR A 152 3.17 -6.65 -23.93
C TYR A 152 4.10 -7.21 -25.00
N GLN A 153 3.80 -6.92 -26.27
CA GLN A 153 4.72 -7.21 -27.37
C GLN A 153 6.01 -6.40 -27.21
N GLN A 154 7.14 -6.94 -27.64
CA GLN A 154 8.43 -6.28 -27.48
C GLN A 154 8.52 -4.92 -28.20
N ARG A 155 7.88 -4.82 -29.38
CA ARG A 155 7.96 -3.64 -30.25
C ARG A 155 6.58 -3.09 -30.55
N VAL A 156 6.50 -1.75 -30.61
CA VAL A 156 5.36 -1.04 -31.20
C VAL A 156 5.41 -1.23 -32.72
N LYS A 157 4.27 -1.52 -33.35
CA LYS A 157 4.17 -1.43 -34.81
C LYS A 157 4.00 0.04 -35.19
N GLU A 158 4.73 0.52 -36.19
CA GLU A 158 4.83 1.95 -36.58
C GLU A 158 3.49 2.71 -36.72
N LYS A 159 2.38 2.00 -36.96
CA LYS A 159 1.03 2.59 -37.12
C LYS A 159 0.17 2.60 -35.85
N ASN A 160 0.67 2.11 -34.72
CA ASN A 160 -0.10 1.99 -33.49
C ASN A 160 0.37 3.01 -32.45
N ALA A 161 -0.58 3.69 -31.80
CA ALA A 161 -0.31 4.58 -30.68
C ALA A 161 0.01 3.84 -29.36
N VAL A 162 -0.17 2.51 -29.31
CA VAL A 162 -0.01 1.70 -28.08
C VAL A 162 0.65 0.35 -28.40
N ILE A 163 1.48 -0.14 -27.48
CA ILE A 163 2.02 -1.51 -27.54
C ILE A 163 0.87 -2.52 -27.37
N ALA A 164 0.70 -3.41 -28.34
CA ALA A 164 -0.33 -4.45 -28.26
C ALA A 164 0.01 -5.51 -27.20
N LYS A 165 -1.03 -6.10 -26.59
CA LYS A 165 -0.88 -7.25 -25.70
C LYS A 165 -0.22 -8.42 -26.42
N SER A 166 0.71 -9.10 -25.75
CA SER A 166 1.34 -10.33 -26.24
C SER A 166 0.36 -11.51 -26.18
N MET A 167 0.55 -12.49 -27.07
CA MET A 167 -0.15 -13.78 -26.98
C MET A 167 0.17 -14.52 -25.69
N ALA A 168 1.30 -14.21 -25.05
CA ALA A 168 1.69 -14.75 -23.75
C ALA A 168 0.65 -14.49 -22.64
N ASN A 169 -0.16 -13.42 -22.72
CA ASN A 169 -1.25 -13.19 -21.77
C ASN A 169 -2.28 -14.32 -21.72
N ARG A 170 -2.38 -15.15 -22.76
CA ARG A 170 -3.28 -16.31 -22.74
C ARG A 170 -2.68 -17.50 -21.98
N VAL A 171 -1.38 -17.47 -21.73
CA VAL A 171 -0.61 -18.56 -21.11
C VAL A 171 -0.32 -18.24 -19.65
N PHE A 172 -0.02 -16.99 -19.31
CA PHE A 172 0.21 -16.58 -17.93
C PHE A 172 -1.09 -16.30 -17.21
N ASP A 173 -1.13 -16.64 -15.92
CA ASP A 173 -2.10 -16.05 -15.00
C ASP A 173 -1.78 -14.56 -14.83
N HIS A 174 -2.80 -13.72 -14.85
CA HIS A 174 -2.67 -12.29 -14.62
C HIS A 174 -2.42 -11.96 -13.14
N ARG A 175 -2.65 -12.90 -12.23
CA ARG A 175 -2.30 -12.79 -10.82
C ARG A 175 -1.00 -13.53 -10.55
N ALA A 176 0.09 -12.78 -10.46
CA ALA A 176 1.37 -13.24 -9.95
C ALA A 176 1.44 -13.03 -8.43
N GLU A 177 2.48 -13.56 -7.80
CA GLU A 177 2.73 -13.40 -6.35
C GLU A 177 4.13 -12.85 -6.14
N LEU A 178 4.27 -11.79 -5.36
CA LEU A 178 5.55 -11.32 -4.80
C LEU A 178 5.74 -12.00 -3.46
N VAL A 179 6.80 -12.78 -3.31
CA VAL A 179 7.16 -13.47 -2.06
C VAL A 179 8.33 -12.74 -1.42
N ILE A 180 8.14 -12.28 -0.19
CA ILE A 180 9.15 -11.64 0.65
C ILE A 180 9.54 -12.63 1.74
N ASP A 181 10.70 -13.27 1.58
CA ASP A 181 11.28 -14.23 2.51
C ASP A 181 12.82 -14.08 2.54
N ASP A 182 13.57 -15.15 2.81
CA ASP A 182 15.04 -15.13 2.77
C ASP A 182 15.61 -14.97 1.33
N ALA A 183 14.84 -15.34 0.30
CA ALA A 183 15.22 -15.25 -1.11
C ALA A 183 14.07 -14.63 -1.93
N PRO A 184 13.87 -13.29 -1.83
CA PRO A 184 12.73 -12.61 -2.43
C PRO A 184 12.57 -12.88 -3.93
N HIS A 185 11.36 -13.22 -4.34
CA HIS A 185 11.08 -13.65 -5.71
C HIS A 185 9.64 -13.36 -6.13
N VAL A 186 9.42 -13.34 -7.44
CA VAL A 186 8.09 -13.25 -8.05
C VAL A 186 7.73 -14.59 -8.66
N VAL A 187 6.55 -15.09 -8.34
CA VAL A 187 6.01 -16.33 -8.86
C VAL A 187 5.09 -16.04 -10.04
N PHE A 188 5.47 -16.53 -11.22
CA PHE A 188 4.58 -16.58 -12.38
C PHE A 188 3.90 -17.93 -12.46
N LYS A 189 2.58 -17.92 -12.59
CA LYS A 189 1.76 -19.10 -12.84
C LYS A 189 1.37 -19.16 -14.30
N THR A 190 1.33 -20.37 -14.86
CA THR A 190 0.94 -20.60 -16.26
C THR A 190 -0.19 -21.59 -16.38
N GLN A 191 -0.92 -21.50 -17.49
CA GLN A 191 -1.95 -22.41 -17.92
C GLN A 191 -1.63 -22.98 -19.29
N THR A 192 -2.14 -24.18 -19.56
CA THR A 192 -1.96 -24.83 -20.87
C THR A 192 -2.82 -24.15 -21.92
N LEU A 193 -2.20 -23.71 -23.01
CA LEU A 193 -2.95 -23.17 -24.14
C LEU A 193 -3.42 -24.31 -25.04
N ARG A 194 -4.74 -24.45 -25.20
CA ARG A 194 -5.36 -25.38 -26.15
C ARG A 194 -5.90 -24.59 -27.33
N LYS A 195 -5.48 -24.94 -28.54
CA LYS A 195 -6.01 -24.33 -29.76
C LYS A 195 -6.32 -25.41 -30.78
N GLU A 196 -7.54 -25.39 -31.31
CA GLU A 196 -7.92 -26.23 -32.43
C GLU A 196 -7.32 -25.68 -33.72
N HIS A 197 -6.65 -26.54 -34.49
CA HIS A 197 -6.08 -26.17 -35.77
C HIS A 197 -6.19 -27.35 -36.74
N LYS A 198 -6.96 -27.15 -37.83
CA LYS A 198 -7.19 -28.16 -38.87
C LYS A 198 -7.69 -29.51 -38.32
N GLY A 199 -8.63 -29.48 -37.36
CA GLY A 199 -9.22 -30.68 -36.74
C GLY A 199 -8.37 -31.35 -35.64
N TYR A 200 -7.20 -30.81 -35.30
CA TYR A 200 -6.36 -31.29 -34.20
C TYR A 200 -6.27 -30.28 -33.06
N ILE A 201 -6.27 -30.76 -31.82
CA ILE A 201 -6.01 -29.94 -30.63
C ILE A 201 -4.50 -29.81 -30.45
N LYS A 202 -3.95 -28.61 -30.68
CA LYS A 202 -2.57 -28.28 -30.31
C LYS A 202 -2.52 -27.83 -28.86
N GLN A 203 -1.58 -28.39 -28.09
CA GLN A 203 -1.31 -27.98 -26.72
C GLN A 203 0.05 -27.29 -26.64
N GLY A 204 0.05 -26.06 -26.12
CA GLY A 204 1.25 -25.29 -25.85
C GLY A 204 1.55 -25.25 -24.36
N LEU A 205 2.80 -25.53 -24.00
CA LEU A 205 3.32 -25.41 -22.64
C LEU A 205 4.56 -24.51 -22.63
N LEU A 206 4.58 -23.52 -21.74
CA LEU A 206 5.78 -22.73 -21.49
C LEU A 206 6.79 -23.60 -20.72
N LYS A 207 8.04 -23.64 -21.19
CA LYS A 207 9.10 -24.45 -20.59
C LYS A 207 10.03 -23.62 -19.75
N GLU A 208 10.46 -22.47 -20.29
CA GLU A 208 11.48 -21.64 -19.67
C GLU A 208 11.26 -20.16 -19.98
N LEU A 209 11.68 -19.31 -19.05
CA LEU A 209 11.92 -17.88 -19.26
C LEU A 209 13.42 -17.62 -19.21
N LEU A 210 13.91 -16.88 -20.20
CA LEU A 210 15.30 -16.43 -20.25
C LEU A 210 15.34 -14.93 -20.00
N TYR A 211 16.27 -14.50 -19.14
CA TYR A 211 16.58 -13.09 -18.89
C TYR A 211 18.07 -12.83 -19.04
N GLN A 212 18.43 -11.57 -19.22
CA GLN A 212 19.81 -11.10 -19.33
C GLN A 212 20.18 -10.30 -18.09
N ARG A 213 21.31 -10.62 -17.46
CA ARG A 213 21.86 -9.86 -16.34
C ARG A 213 23.38 -9.84 -16.44
N GLY A 214 23.99 -8.65 -16.33
CA GLY A 214 25.45 -8.53 -16.43
C GLY A 214 26.05 -9.01 -17.75
N GLY A 215 25.26 -9.07 -18.83
CA GLY A 215 25.68 -9.61 -20.13
C GLY A 215 25.56 -11.13 -20.26
N GLU A 216 25.14 -11.84 -19.21
CA GLU A 216 24.92 -13.29 -19.23
C GLU A 216 23.44 -13.65 -19.37
N SER A 217 23.18 -14.76 -20.07
CA SER A 217 21.83 -15.32 -20.20
C SER A 217 21.56 -16.32 -19.09
N HIS A 218 20.51 -16.08 -18.32
CA HIS A 218 20.04 -17.00 -17.30
C HIS A 218 18.69 -17.61 -17.72
N SER A 219 18.45 -18.87 -17.38
CA SER A 219 17.19 -19.56 -17.65
C SER A 219 16.46 -19.91 -16.35
N ILE A 220 15.15 -19.73 -16.36
CA ILE A 220 14.24 -20.09 -15.27
C ILE A 220 13.25 -21.11 -15.84
N ALA A 221 13.36 -22.34 -15.36
CA ALA A 221 12.47 -23.42 -15.75
C ALA A 221 11.13 -23.36 -15.00
N PHE A 222 10.06 -23.71 -15.69
CA PHE A 222 8.75 -23.90 -15.05
C PHE A 222 8.67 -25.27 -14.41
N LYS A 223 8.48 -25.30 -13.10
CA LYS A 223 8.18 -26.52 -12.33
C LYS A 223 6.72 -26.44 -11.90
N ASP A 224 5.94 -27.47 -12.20
CA ASP A 224 4.50 -27.52 -11.88
C ASP A 224 3.72 -26.26 -12.32
N ARG A 225 4.05 -25.76 -13.53
CA ARG A 225 3.48 -24.54 -14.13
C ARG A 225 3.80 -23.23 -13.39
N ARG A 226 4.74 -23.26 -12.45
CA ARG A 226 5.24 -22.10 -11.71
C ARG A 226 6.68 -21.81 -12.09
N ALA A 227 7.02 -20.53 -12.17
CA ALA A 227 8.40 -20.07 -12.25
C ALA A 227 8.65 -19.07 -11.14
N GLU A 228 9.70 -19.30 -10.37
CA GLU A 228 10.18 -18.42 -9.29
C GLU A 228 11.31 -17.56 -9.86
N ILE A 229 11.05 -16.26 -9.96
CA ILE A 229 11.94 -15.30 -10.60
C ILE A 229 12.52 -14.41 -9.52
N PRO A 230 13.85 -14.37 -9.31
CA PRO A 230 14.44 -13.53 -8.27
C PRO A 230 13.99 -12.07 -8.41
N LEU A 231 13.66 -11.41 -7.29
CA LEU A 231 13.14 -10.05 -7.29
C LEU A 231 14.10 -9.06 -7.98
N SER A 232 15.41 -9.26 -7.78
CA SER A 232 16.49 -8.54 -8.46
C SER A 232 16.46 -8.55 -10.00
N VAL A 233 15.67 -9.41 -10.65
CA VAL A 233 15.47 -9.40 -12.12
C VAL A 233 14.59 -8.22 -12.59
N PHE A 234 13.78 -7.69 -11.69
CA PHE A 234 12.79 -6.65 -12.01
C PHE A 234 13.34 -5.23 -11.86
N GLY A 235 14.60 -5.06 -11.45
CA GLY A 235 15.23 -3.75 -11.32
C GLY A 235 14.45 -2.80 -10.41
N ASP A 236 14.44 -1.51 -10.77
CA ASP A 236 13.73 -0.50 -10.01
C ASP A 236 12.22 -0.50 -10.34
N TRP A 237 11.44 -0.10 -9.34
CA TRP A 237 9.98 0.04 -9.41
C TRP A 237 9.61 1.51 -9.43
N THR A 238 8.82 1.94 -10.40
CA THR A 238 8.29 3.31 -10.47
C THR A 238 7.04 3.44 -9.61
N TYR A 239 7.00 4.43 -8.72
CA TYR A 239 5.81 4.81 -7.99
C TYR A 239 4.91 5.67 -8.87
N LEU A 240 3.65 5.28 -9.05
CA LEU A 240 2.70 6.04 -9.86
C LEU A 240 1.80 6.97 -9.03
N GLY A 241 1.96 6.98 -7.70
CA GLY A 241 0.93 7.49 -6.79
C GLY A 241 -0.12 6.41 -6.49
N GLY A 242 -1.04 6.69 -5.57
CA GLY A 242 -2.17 5.78 -5.38
C GLY A 242 -1.82 4.50 -4.58
N GLY A 243 -0.63 4.42 -3.98
CA GLY A 243 -0.07 3.16 -3.48
C GLY A 243 0.32 2.16 -4.58
N ILE A 244 0.47 2.60 -5.83
CA ILE A 244 0.78 1.75 -6.97
C ILE A 244 2.27 1.83 -7.32
N LEU A 245 2.94 0.67 -7.30
CA LEU A 245 4.30 0.49 -7.81
C LEU A 245 4.26 -0.35 -9.07
N VAL A 246 5.02 0.05 -10.08
CA VAL A 246 5.14 -0.71 -11.32
C VAL A 246 6.58 -1.03 -11.62
N SER A 247 6.83 -2.25 -12.08
CA SER A 247 8.11 -2.63 -12.64
C SER A 247 7.91 -3.27 -14.00
N TYR A 248 8.90 -3.08 -14.85
CA TYR A 248 8.91 -3.59 -16.19
C TYR A 248 10.21 -4.34 -16.44
N THR A 249 10.10 -5.55 -16.98
CA THR A 249 11.25 -6.31 -17.43
C THR A 249 10.91 -7.03 -18.73
N TRP A 250 11.91 -7.50 -19.46
CA TRP A 250 11.69 -8.27 -20.68
C TRP A 250 12.21 -9.70 -20.50
N PHE A 251 11.47 -10.66 -21.02
CA PHE A 251 11.89 -12.05 -21.04
C PHE A 251 11.79 -12.62 -22.45
N ARG A 252 12.71 -13.54 -22.77
CA ARG A 252 12.55 -14.46 -23.88
C ARG A 252 11.93 -15.75 -23.37
N SER A 253 10.72 -16.04 -23.82
CA SER A 253 9.99 -17.27 -23.50
C SER A 253 10.31 -18.39 -24.49
N LEU A 254 10.53 -19.60 -23.96
CA LEU A 254 10.60 -20.83 -24.71
C LEU A 254 9.34 -21.65 -24.46
N ALA A 255 8.54 -21.87 -25.49
CA ALA A 255 7.33 -22.68 -25.43
C ALA A 255 7.46 -23.92 -26.31
N ALA A 256 6.99 -25.05 -25.81
CA ALA A 256 6.81 -26.26 -26.61
C ALA A 256 5.34 -26.32 -27.06
N ILE A 257 5.10 -26.26 -28.37
CA ILE A 257 3.78 -26.53 -28.95
C ILE A 257 3.90 -27.89 -29.64
N ASN A 258 3.34 -28.93 -29.03
CA ASN A 258 3.61 -30.32 -29.41
C ASN A 258 5.14 -30.60 -29.47
N PHE A 259 5.68 -30.94 -30.65
CA PHE A 259 7.11 -31.23 -30.88
C PHE A 259 7.93 -30.03 -31.39
N SER A 260 7.29 -28.89 -31.68
CA SER A 260 7.98 -27.69 -32.18
C SER A 260 8.21 -26.67 -31.08
N GLY A 261 9.48 -26.27 -30.90
CA GLY A 261 9.87 -25.18 -30.02
C GLY A 261 9.55 -23.83 -30.65
N HIS A 262 8.88 -22.96 -29.90
CA HIS A 262 8.65 -21.58 -30.27
C HIS A 262 9.37 -20.67 -29.30
N ARG A 263 10.01 -19.62 -29.85
CA ARG A 263 10.68 -18.58 -29.07
C ARG A 263 9.92 -17.28 -29.26
N GLY A 264 9.68 -16.55 -28.18
CA GLY A 264 9.03 -15.26 -28.22
C GLY A 264 9.59 -14.31 -27.19
N GLU A 265 9.94 -13.10 -27.62
CA GLU A 265 10.36 -12.01 -26.73
C GLU A 265 9.16 -11.14 -26.41
N ALA A 266 9.02 -10.81 -25.13
CA ALA A 266 7.92 -10.00 -24.66
C ALA A 266 8.31 -9.20 -23.43
N ASN A 267 7.53 -8.16 -23.21
CA ASN A 267 7.69 -7.19 -22.15
C ASN A 267 6.69 -7.51 -21.04
N TYR A 268 7.12 -7.56 -19.79
CA TYR A 268 6.33 -7.99 -18.65
C TYR A 268 6.18 -6.80 -17.71
N LEU A 269 4.96 -6.30 -17.62
CA LEU A 269 4.57 -5.25 -16.67
C LEU A 269 4.02 -5.91 -15.42
N LEU A 270 4.65 -5.60 -14.28
CA LEU A 270 4.16 -5.93 -12.96
C LEU A 270 3.57 -4.69 -12.30
N VAL A 271 2.44 -4.87 -11.65
CA VAL A 271 1.78 -3.83 -10.86
C VAL A 271 1.55 -4.37 -9.46
N LEU A 272 2.18 -3.73 -8.47
CA LEU A 272 1.99 -3.96 -7.05
C LEU A 272 1.07 -2.89 -6.49
N ASN A 273 0.02 -3.30 -5.79
CA ASN A 273 -0.84 -2.39 -5.05
C ASN A 273 -0.55 -2.55 -3.54
N LEU A 274 0.09 -1.54 -2.96
CA LEU A 274 0.48 -1.52 -1.55
C LEU A 274 -0.73 -1.50 -0.59
N ALA A 275 -1.89 -1.03 -1.04
CA ALA A 275 -3.12 -1.13 -0.26
C ALA A 275 -3.57 -2.59 -0.07
N GLN A 276 -3.19 -3.49 -0.97
CA GLN A 276 -3.47 -4.93 -0.92
C GLN A 276 -2.37 -5.76 -0.26
N CYS A 277 -1.24 -5.11 0.11
CA CYS A 277 -0.13 -5.75 0.80
C CYS A 277 -0.32 -5.80 2.32
#